data_AF-A0A3D4YSW5-F1
#
_entry.id   AF-A0A3D4YSW5-F1
#
_cell.length_a   1.000
_cell.length_b   1.000
_cell.length_c   1.000
_cell.angle_alpha   90.00
_cell.angle_beta   90.00
_cell.angle_gamma   90.00
#
_symmetry.space_group_name_H-M   'P 1'
#
loop_
_entity.id
_entity.type
_entity.pdbx_description
1 polymer ?
#
loop_
_entity_poly.entity_id
_entity_poly.type
_entity_poly.pdbx_seq_one_letter_code
_entity_poly.pdbx_strand_id
1 'polypeptide(L)'
;MLSANPLEGLEQQIVFGIASGSIYASLALALVLIYRAMEAINFAQGEMATFSTFIAWMLMTTFQWSFWITFPLVVVLSFVG
;
A
#
# COMPACT_ATOMS: atom_id res chain seq x y z
N MET A 1 -41.79 11.67 4.55
CA MET A 1 -40.57 11.05 5.12
C MET A 1 -40.91 9.58 5.41
N LEU A 2 -41.28 8.83 4.35
CA LEU A 2 -41.73 7.44 4.50
C LEU A 2 -40.50 6.53 4.53
N SER A 3 -40.54 5.54 5.42
CA SER A 3 -39.50 4.53 5.61
C SER A 3 -39.14 3.87 4.30
N ALA A 4 -37.92 4.12 3.80
CA ALA A 4 -37.31 3.23 2.82
C ALA A 4 -37.36 1.81 3.41
N ASN A 5 -37.93 0.88 2.65
CA ASN A 5 -38.03 -0.50 3.10
C ASN A 5 -36.59 -1.02 3.23
N PRO A 6 -36.15 -1.58 4.37
CA PRO A 6 -34.74 -1.99 4.55
C PRO A 6 -34.27 -3.04 3.55
N LEU A 7 -35.19 -3.62 2.77
CA LEU A 7 -34.94 -4.60 1.74
C LEU A 7 -34.66 -3.97 0.35
N GLU A 8 -34.99 -2.69 0.16
CA GLU A 8 -34.71 -1.98 -1.10
C GLU A 8 -33.21 -1.71 -1.21
N GLY A 9 -32.56 -2.33 -2.20
CA GLY A 9 -31.12 -2.22 -2.44
C GLY A 9 -30.27 -3.35 -1.85
N LEU A 10 -30.88 -4.42 -1.33
CA LEU A 10 -30.14 -5.60 -0.86
C LEU A 10 -29.31 -6.24 -1.99
N GLU A 11 -29.86 -6.31 -3.22
CA GLU A 11 -29.12 -6.83 -4.37
C GLU A 11 -27.83 -6.03 -4.62
N GLN A 12 -27.92 -4.70 -4.51
CA GLN A 12 -26.79 -3.81 -4.72
C GLN A 12 -25.77 -3.92 -3.57
N GLN A 13 -26.23 -4.05 -2.32
CA GLN A 13 -25.36 -4.24 -1.15
C GLN A 13 -24.59 -5.56 -1.22
N ILE A 14 -25.23 -6.64 -1.66
CA ILE A 14 -24.57 -7.94 -1.84
C ILE A 14 -23.49 -7.84 -2.93
N VAL A 15 -23.81 -7.20 -4.06
CA VAL A 15 -22.83 -7.02 -5.16
C VAL A 15 -21.65 -6.17 -4.71
N PHE A 16 -21.88 -5.07 -3.98
CA PHE A 16 -20.79 -4.25 -3.43
C PHE A 16 -19.97 -4.97 -2.37
N GLY A 17 -20.62 -5.78 -1.51
CA GLY A 17 -19.96 -6.60 -0.51
C GLY A 17 -19.04 -7.64 -1.13
N ILE A 18 -19.50 -8.34 -2.18
CA ILE A 18 -18.69 -9.29 -2.94
C ILE A 18 -17.56 -8.57 -3.67
N ALA A 19 -17.83 -7.44 -4.32
CA ALA A 19 -16.81 -6.66 -5.04
C ALA A 19 -15.68 -6.24 -4.09
N SER A 20 -16.02 -5.63 -2.95
CA SER A 20 -15.06 -5.19 -1.94
C SER A 20 -14.33 -6.39 -1.31
N GLY A 21 -15.07 -7.44 -0.95
CA GLY A 21 -14.51 -8.67 -0.40
C GLY A 21 -13.53 -9.36 -1.35
N SER A 22 -13.80 -9.37 -2.66
CA SER A 22 -12.92 -9.96 -3.67
C SER A 22 -11.59 -9.22 -3.80
N ILE A 23 -11.59 -7.89 -3.67
CA ILE A 23 -10.37 -7.08 -3.68
C ILE A 23 -9.50 -7.47 -2.48
N TYR A 24 -10.05 -7.47 -1.27
CA TYR A 24 -9.29 -7.84 -0.08
C TYR A 24 -8.88 -9.32 -0.07
N ALA A 25 -9.71 -10.23 -0.56
CA ALA A 25 -9.39 -11.64 -0.69
C ALA A 25 -8.25 -11.87 -1.68
N SER A 26 -8.23 -11.17 -2.82
CA SER A 26 -7.15 -11.24 -3.81
C SER A 26 -5.83 -10.71 -3.25
N LEU A 27 -5.87 -9.61 -2.49
CA LEU A 27 -4.70 -9.05 -1.82
C LEU A 27 -4.15 -10.00 -0.77
N ALA A 28 -5.01 -10.60 0.05
CA ALA A 28 -4.62 -11.62 1.03
C ALA A 28 -4.01 -12.86 0.33
N LEU A 29 -4.62 -13.32 -0.76
CA LEU A 29 -4.12 -14.45 -1.54
C LEU A 29 -2.75 -14.15 -2.18
N ALA A 30 -2.53 -12.94 -2.71
CA ALA A 30 -1.24 -12.53 -3.22
C ALA A 30 -0.15 -12.58 -2.14
N LEU A 31 -0.44 -12.05 -0.94
CA LEU A 31 0.49 -12.12 0.20
C LEU A 31 0.78 -13.56 0.63
N VAL A 32 -0.23 -14.43 0.66
CA VAL A 32 -0.08 -15.86 0.99
C VAL A 32 0.77 -16.58 -0.06
N LEU A 33 0.57 -16.32 -1.35
CA LEU A 33 1.37 -16.95 -2.41
C LEU A 33 2.84 -16.53 -2.34
N ILE A 34 3.12 -15.25 -2.06
CA ILE A 34 4.47 -14.74 -1.83
C ILE A 34 5.13 -15.45 -0.64
N TYR A 35 4.42 -15.56 0.49
CA TYR A 35 4.93 -16.26 1.67
C TYR A 35 5.20 -17.74 1.40
N ARG A 36 4.28 -18.43 0.73
CA ARG A 36 4.44 -19.85 0.40
C ARG A 36 5.56 -20.11 -0.61
N ALA A 37 5.87 -19.16 -1.47
CA ALA A 37 6.94 -19.30 -2.46
C ALA A 37 8.34 -19.05 -1.87
N MET A 38 8.46 -18.15 -0.88
CA MET A 38 9.76 -17.74 -0.32
C MET A 38 10.01 -18.26 1.11
N GLU A 39 9.01 -18.88 1.75
CA GLU A 39 8.99 -19.31 3.17
C GLU A 39 9.22 -18.19 4.20
N ALA A 40 9.46 -16.96 3.73
CA ALA A 40 9.57 -15.74 4.50
C ALA A 40 8.88 -14.59 3.75
N ILE A 41 8.18 -13.72 4.47
CA ILE A 41 7.70 -12.46 3.91
C ILE A 41 8.82 -11.44 4.07
N ASN A 42 9.44 -11.01 2.98
CA ASN A 42 10.45 -9.95 2.99
C ASN A 42 9.76 -8.58 3.19
N PHE A 43 9.46 -8.25 4.46
CA PHE A 43 8.99 -6.93 4.84
C PHE A 43 10.11 -5.89 4.92
N ALA A 44 11.37 -6.33 5.02
CA ALA A 44 12.54 -5.46 5.11
C ALA A 44 12.65 -4.56 3.88
N GLN A 45 12.42 -5.08 2.68
CA GLN A 45 12.51 -4.30 1.44
C GLN A 45 11.39 -3.25 1.32
N GLY A 46 10.17 -3.57 1.80
CA GLY A 46 9.04 -2.62 1.80
C GLY A 46 9.20 -1.52 2.86
N GLU A 47 9.68 -1.88 4.05
CA GLU A 47 9.98 -0.93 5.13
C GLU A 47 11.10 0.04 4.72
N MET A 48 12.20 -0.47 4.16
CA MET A 48 13.33 0.34 3.69
C MET A 48 12.95 1.30 2.55
N ALA A 49 12.08 0.88 1.63
CA ALA A 49 11.58 1.75 0.56
C ALA A 49 10.76 2.93 1.11
N THR A 50 9.90 2.66 2.09
CA THR A 50 9.05 3.69 2.72
C THR A 50 9.91 4.66 3.54
N PHE A 51 10.87 4.14 4.29
CA PHE A 51 11.83 4.94 5.07
C PHE A 51 12.68 5.86 4.19
N SER A 52 13.21 5.34 3.08
CA SER A 52 14.00 6.12 2.12
C SER A 52 13.17 7.25 1.49
N THR A 53 11.90 6.99 1.20
CA THR A 53 10.96 7.99 0.70
C THR A 53 10.67 9.07 1.74
N PHE A 54 10.57 8.71 3.02
CA PHE A 54 10.40 9.68 4.10
C PHE A 54 11.64 10.58 4.26
N ILE A 55 12.84 10.03 4.14
CA ILE A 55 14.08 10.83 4.09
C ILE A 55 14.06 11.78 2.89
N ALA A 56 13.66 11.30 1.70
CA ALA A 56 13.55 12.14 0.51
C ALA A 56 12.59 13.32 0.73
N TRP A 57 11.41 13.02 1.29
CA TRP A 57 10.41 14.03 1.62
C TRP A 57 10.94 15.05 2.64
N MET A 58 11.65 14.60 3.69
CA MET A 58 12.25 15.48 4.69
C MET A 58 13.33 16.39 4.07
N LEU A 59 14.20 15.85 3.21
CA LEU A 59 15.25 16.61 2.52
C LEU A 59 14.64 17.68 1.60
N MET A 60 13.59 17.34 0.86
CA MET A 60 12.92 18.28 -0.04
C MET A 60 12.06 19.31 0.71
N THR A 61 11.43 18.94 1.83
CA THR A 61 10.45 19.80 2.51
C THR A 61 11.09 20.63 3.64
N THR A 62 11.92 20.02 4.48
CA THR A 62 12.55 20.72 5.61
C THR A 62 13.82 21.42 5.18
N PHE A 63 14.67 20.73 4.42
CA PHE A 63 15.97 21.26 3.98
C PHE A 63 15.90 21.96 2.62
N GLN A 64 14.74 21.92 1.94
CA GLN A 64 14.52 22.54 0.62
C GLN A 64 15.55 22.09 -0.43
N TRP A 65 16.04 20.86 -0.33
CA TRP A 65 16.97 20.30 -1.31
C TRP A 65 16.27 20.03 -2.64
N SER A 66 16.98 20.32 -3.73
CA SER A 66 16.49 20.06 -5.08
C SER A 66 16.30 18.57 -5.34
N PHE A 67 15.22 18.22 -6.05
CA PHE A 67 14.90 16.85 -6.45
C PHE A 67 16.10 16.13 -7.09
N TRP A 68 16.84 16.84 -7.94
CA TRP A 68 17.98 16.28 -8.69
C TRP A 68 19.13 15.80 -7.80
N ILE A 69 19.24 16.31 -6.58
CA ILE A 69 20.26 15.91 -5.61
C ILE A 69 19.67 14.86 -4.67
N THR A 70 18.46 15.12 -4.17
CA THR A 70 17.79 14.24 -3.20
C THR A 70 17.53 12.86 -3.78
N PHE A 71 17.03 12.76 -5.02
CA PHE A 71 16.67 11.49 -5.64
C PHE A 71 17.84 10.50 -5.76
N PRO A 72 18.98 10.82 -6.40
CA PRO A 72 20.10 9.88 -6.47
C PRO A 72 20.69 9.55 -5.08
N LEU A 73 20.71 10.51 -4.16
CA LEU A 73 21.23 10.31 -2.81
C LEU A 73 20.41 9.29 -2.02
N VAL A 74 19.08 9.43 -2.01
CA VAL A 74 18.21 8.49 -1.28
C VAL A 74 18.19 7.13 -1.95
N VAL A 75 18.28 7.06 -3.28
CA VAL A 75 18.41 5.79 -4.01
C VAL A 75 19.68 5.06 -3.57
N VAL A 76 20.83 5.73 -3.54
CA VAL A 76 22.08 5.12 -3.08
C VAL A 76 21.96 4.66 -1.61
N LEU A 77 21.39 5.49 -0.73
CA LEU A 77 21.15 5.12 0.67
C LEU A 77 20.26 3.88 0.81
N SER A 78 19.24 3.68 -0.03
CA SER A 78 18.35 2.51 0.01
C SER A 78 19.07 1.17 -0.27
N PHE A 79 20.24 1.20 -0.90
CA PHE A 79 21.04 -0.01 -1.20
C PHE A 79 22.13 -0.30 -0.17
N VAL A 80 22.30 0.55 0.85
CA VAL A 80 23.32 0.38 1.89
C VAL A 80 22.83 -0.55 3.02
N GLY A 81 21.53 -0.85 3.09
CA GLY A 81 20.94 -1.84 4.00
C GLY A 81 20.83 -3.22 3.39
#